data_AF-A0A6M0L0C7-F1
#
_entry.id   AF-A0A6M0L0C7-F1
#
_cell.length_a   1.000
_cell.length_b   1.000
_cell.length_c   1.000
_cell.angle_alpha   90.00
_cell.angle_beta   90.00
_cell.angle_gamma   90.00
#
_symmetry.space_group_name_H-M   'P 1'
#
loop_
_entity.id
_entity.type
_entity.pdbx_description
1 polymer ?
#
loop_
_entity_poly.entity_id
_entity_poly.type
_entity_poly.pdbx_seq_one_letter_code
_entity_poly.pdbx_strand_id
1 'polypeptide(L)'
;MRISKSTLTDLSSIALIATSTITPEPYATPLLVTGLFALSGAVTNQLAIHMLFNRVPLLYGSGVIEKNFESFKGSIKSMIMKQFFTGEQLKAFFQNEEQKINLAPLVESADFSPAFVALKQSVMESKLGDALNFFGGEKALDSLQEPFAKRLKLAVVGIVSSDTFKAQMNHHLEHSSLNDDLRASVEDLIDKRLADLTPKMVNNLVHELIHTHLGWLVVWGGVFGGAIGLLSSFIISC
;
A
#
# COMPACT_ATOMS: atom_id res chain seq x y z
N MET A 1 32.77 9.85 7.68
CA MET A 1 32.72 10.04 6.22
C MET A 1 32.82 8.69 5.54
N ARG A 2 31.71 8.13 5.01
CA ARG A 2 31.80 6.97 4.11
C ARG A 2 32.24 7.50 2.75
N ILE A 3 33.39 7.05 2.27
CA ILE A 3 33.87 7.38 0.91
C ILE A 3 32.81 6.87 -0.07
N SER A 4 32.14 7.78 -0.78
CA SER A 4 31.19 7.40 -1.82
C SER A 4 31.93 6.73 -2.97
N LYS A 5 31.25 5.78 -3.64
CA LYS A 5 31.81 5.06 -4.79
C LYS A 5 32.27 6.00 -5.91
N SER A 6 31.57 7.13 -6.08
CA SER A 6 31.96 8.21 -7.00
C SER A 6 33.32 8.82 -6.66
N THR A 7 33.56 9.13 -5.39
CA THR A 7 34.81 9.74 -4.92
C THR A 7 36.03 8.86 -5.18
N LEU A 8 35.86 7.53 -5.12
CA LEU A 8 36.93 6.60 -5.48
C LEU A 8 37.26 6.71 -6.98
N THR A 9 36.23 6.72 -7.84
CA THR A 9 36.40 6.86 -9.29
C THR A 9 37.02 8.19 -9.70
N ASP A 10 36.60 9.29 -9.06
CA ASP A 10 37.17 10.61 -9.30
C ASP A 10 38.64 10.65 -8.90
N LEU A 11 38.98 10.12 -7.70
CA LEU A 11 40.36 10.05 -7.22
C LEU A 11 41.23 9.17 -8.11
N SER A 12 40.73 8.02 -8.57
CA SER A 12 41.46 7.16 -9.50
C SER A 12 41.71 7.85 -10.84
N SER A 13 40.72 8.58 -11.36
CA SER A 13 40.85 9.31 -12.62
C SER A 13 41.85 10.47 -12.50
N ILE A 14 41.78 11.23 -11.41
CA ILE A 14 42.74 12.31 -11.11
C ILE A 14 44.15 11.75 -10.90
N ALA A 15 44.29 10.60 -10.24
CA ALA A 15 45.58 9.95 -10.06
C ALA A 15 46.20 9.55 -11.41
N LEU A 16 45.41 9.02 -12.35
CA LEU A 16 45.88 8.70 -13.71
C LEU A 16 46.34 9.94 -14.48
N ILE A 17 45.62 11.06 -14.35
CA ILE A 17 46.03 12.34 -14.94
C ILE A 17 47.31 12.86 -14.28
N ALA A 18 47.45 12.73 -12.96
CA ALA A 18 48.65 13.19 -12.25
C ALA A 18 49.88 12.35 -12.65
N THR A 19 49.75 11.02 -12.70
CA THR A 19 50.86 10.13 -13.08
C THR A 19 51.27 10.29 -14.54
N SER A 20 50.37 10.73 -15.41
CA SER A 20 50.71 11.04 -16.81
C SER A 20 51.71 12.20 -16.94
N THR A 21 51.71 13.15 -16.00
CA THR A 21 52.63 14.31 -16.05
C THR A 21 54.06 13.99 -15.62
N ILE A 22 54.26 12.86 -14.94
CA ILE A 22 55.56 12.42 -14.41
C ILE A 22 56.18 11.32 -15.28
N THR A 23 55.34 10.62 -16.07
CA THR A 23 55.77 9.50 -16.90
C THR A 23 56.27 10.00 -18.27
N PRO A 24 57.42 9.51 -18.78
CA PRO A 24 57.91 9.86 -20.11
C PRO A 24 57.11 9.17 -21.24
N GLU A 25 57.20 9.72 -22.45
CA GLU A 25 56.64 9.09 -23.65
C GLU A 25 57.28 7.70 -23.89
N PRO A 26 56.51 6.69 -24.36
CA PRO A 26 55.20 6.77 -25.04
C PRO A 26 53.96 6.60 -24.12
N TYR A 27 54.15 6.52 -22.80
CA TYR A 27 53.06 6.17 -21.87
C TYR A 27 52.32 7.40 -21.32
N ALA A 28 52.88 8.60 -21.46
CA ALA A 28 52.30 9.84 -20.96
C ALA A 28 50.94 10.14 -21.63
N THR A 29 50.88 10.09 -22.96
CA THR A 29 49.67 10.37 -23.73
C THR A 29 48.52 9.38 -23.43
N PRO A 30 48.72 8.05 -23.43
CA PRO A 30 47.69 7.08 -23.05
C PRO A 30 47.14 7.28 -21.64
N LEU A 31 47.98 7.54 -20.64
CA LEU A 31 47.53 7.74 -19.26
C LEU A 31 46.68 9.01 -19.14
N LEU A 32 47.09 10.09 -19.81
CA LEU A 32 46.38 11.38 -19.78
C LEU A 32 44.99 11.26 -20.41
N VAL A 33 44.90 10.68 -21.61
CA VAL A 33 43.61 10.53 -22.32
C VAL A 33 42.69 9.57 -21.57
N THR A 34 43.21 8.46 -21.06
CA THR A 34 42.48 7.53 -20.19
C THR A 34 41.91 8.24 -18.97
N GLY A 35 42.74 9.00 -18.25
CA GLY A 35 42.33 9.73 -17.05
C GLY A 35 41.29 10.81 -17.32
N LEU A 36 41.44 11.58 -18.41
CA LEU A 36 40.49 12.63 -18.80
C LEU A 36 39.13 12.06 -19.21
N PHE A 37 39.10 10.98 -20.00
CA PHE A 37 37.85 10.36 -20.40
C PHE A 37 37.17 9.64 -19.22
N ALA A 38 37.95 9.00 -18.33
CA ALA A 38 37.43 8.42 -17.10
C ALA A 38 36.78 9.49 -16.20
N LEU A 39 37.46 10.62 -16.00
CA LEU A 39 36.94 11.72 -15.20
C LEU A 39 35.68 12.33 -15.84
N SER A 40 35.69 12.56 -17.16
CA SER A 40 34.53 13.07 -17.90
C SER A 40 33.31 12.16 -17.80
N GLY A 41 33.51 10.84 -17.93
CA GLY A 41 32.45 9.84 -17.78
C GLY A 41 31.87 9.81 -16.37
N ALA A 42 32.73 9.87 -15.34
CA ALA A 42 32.31 9.92 -13.94
C ALA A 42 31.51 11.20 -13.63
N VAL A 43 32.03 12.37 -14.01
CA VAL A 43 31.40 13.68 -13.77
C VAL A 43 30.06 13.79 -14.51
N THR A 44 30.00 13.37 -15.78
CA THR A 44 28.76 13.39 -16.56
C THR A 44 27.68 12.56 -15.91
N ASN A 45 28.04 11.38 -15.40
CA ASN A 45 27.07 10.53 -14.75
C ASN A 45 26.67 11.03 -13.34
N GLN A 46 27.59 11.63 -12.59
CA GLN A 46 27.24 12.29 -11.34
C GLN A 46 26.25 13.44 -11.58
N LEU A 47 26.45 14.22 -12.63
CA LEU A 47 25.52 15.25 -13.06
C LEU A 47 24.16 14.66 -13.45
N ALA A 48 24.15 13.54 -14.19
CA ALA A 48 22.94 12.82 -14.56
C ALA A 48 22.13 12.35 -13.33
N ILE A 49 22.81 11.80 -12.33
CA ILE A 49 22.18 11.41 -11.06
C ILE A 49 21.65 12.65 -10.32
N HIS A 50 22.43 13.72 -10.27
CA HIS A 50 22.00 14.95 -9.60
C HIS A 50 20.76 15.57 -10.28
N MET A 51 20.71 15.59 -11.61
CA MET A 51 19.59 16.16 -12.37
C MET A 51 18.32 15.29 -12.32
N LEU A 52 18.41 13.99 -12.00
CA LEU A 52 17.20 13.17 -11.81
C LEU A 52 16.37 13.69 -10.62
N PHE A 53 17.04 14.08 -9.54
CA PHE A 53 16.42 14.54 -8.30
C PHE A 53 16.30 16.06 -8.21
N ASN A 54 17.22 16.83 -8.80
CA ASN A 54 17.23 18.29 -8.66
C ASN A 54 16.98 18.98 -10.00
N ARG A 55 16.25 20.08 -9.97
CA ARG A 55 16.09 20.95 -11.14
C ARG A 55 17.34 21.80 -11.30
N VAL A 56 18.04 21.63 -12.42
CA VAL A 56 19.27 22.35 -12.75
C VAL A 56 18.95 23.34 -13.88
N PRO A 57 19.26 24.64 -13.73
CA PRO A 57 19.06 25.61 -14.80
C PRO A 57 19.90 25.22 -16.03
N LEU A 58 19.38 25.47 -17.23
CA LEU A 58 20.02 25.18 -18.54
C LEU A 58 20.08 23.70 -18.97
N LEU A 59 19.79 22.74 -18.08
CA LEU A 59 19.78 21.31 -18.43
C LEU A 59 18.34 20.80 -18.62
N TYR A 60 17.99 20.50 -19.87
CA TYR A 60 16.72 19.86 -20.22
C TYR A 60 16.65 18.46 -19.61
N GLY A 61 15.48 18.10 -19.07
CA GLY A 61 15.30 16.82 -18.39
C GLY A 61 15.85 16.79 -16.96
N SER A 62 16.10 17.93 -16.33
CA SER A 62 16.35 17.99 -14.89
C SER A 62 15.05 17.99 -14.07
N GLY A 63 15.09 17.46 -12.85
CA GLY A 63 13.95 17.31 -11.95
C GLY A 63 12.87 16.35 -12.47
N VAL A 64 13.24 15.29 -13.19
CA VAL A 64 12.29 14.36 -13.84
C VAL A 64 11.34 13.72 -12.83
N ILE A 65 11.81 13.40 -11.62
CA ILE A 65 10.96 12.76 -10.60
C ILE A 65 9.86 13.72 -10.13
N GLU A 66 10.22 14.95 -9.77
CA GLU A 66 9.25 15.97 -9.36
C GLU A 66 8.29 16.33 -10.50
N LYS A 67 8.78 16.35 -11.75
CA LYS A 67 7.96 16.64 -12.93
C LYS A 67 6.90 15.55 -13.20
N ASN A 68 7.21 14.30 -12.88
CA ASN A 68 6.29 13.16 -13.09
C ASN A 68 5.49 12.79 -11.83
N PHE A 69 5.42 13.71 -10.85
CA PHE A 69 4.77 13.50 -9.57
C PHE A 69 3.35 12.94 -9.65
N GLU A 70 2.51 13.45 -10.57
CA GLU A 70 1.15 12.95 -10.75
C GLU A 70 1.12 11.51 -11.27
N SER A 71 2.05 11.14 -12.14
CA SER A 71 2.21 9.74 -12.57
C SER A 71 2.58 8.85 -11.38
N PHE A 72 3.46 9.30 -10.51
CA PHE A 72 3.84 8.54 -9.31
C PHE A 72 2.64 8.33 -8.37
N LYS A 73 1.83 9.36 -8.10
CA LYS A 73 0.58 9.20 -7.32
C LYS A 73 -0.32 8.13 -7.93
N GLY A 74 -0.57 8.23 -9.24
CA GLY A 74 -1.40 7.26 -9.96
C GLY A 74 -0.86 5.84 -9.87
N SER A 75 0.46 5.67 -10.01
CA SER A 75 1.12 4.37 -9.85
C SER A 75 1.00 3.81 -8.44
N ILE A 76 1.17 4.65 -7.40
CA ILE A 76 1.00 4.22 -5.99
C ILE A 76 -0.45 3.79 -5.74
N LYS A 77 -1.42 4.60 -6.16
CA LYS A 77 -2.85 4.25 -6.05
C LYS A 77 -3.13 2.92 -6.72
N SER A 78 -2.71 2.77 -7.98
CA SER A 78 -2.92 1.54 -8.73
C SER A 78 -2.23 0.34 -8.07
N MET A 79 -1.03 0.52 -7.52
CA MET A 79 -0.33 -0.55 -6.82
C MET A 79 -1.12 -0.98 -5.58
N ILE A 80 -1.57 -0.03 -4.75
CA ILE A 80 -2.32 -0.33 -3.53
C ILE A 80 -3.63 -1.06 -3.88
N MET A 81 -4.41 -0.51 -4.80
CA MET A 81 -5.73 -1.04 -5.15
C MET A 81 -5.69 -2.39 -5.88
N LYS A 82 -4.63 -2.64 -6.66
CA LYS A 82 -4.49 -3.90 -7.42
C LYS A 82 -3.76 -5.00 -6.65
N GLN A 83 -2.90 -4.66 -5.68
CA GLN A 83 -2.09 -5.65 -4.97
C GLN A 83 -2.61 -5.96 -3.56
N PHE A 84 -3.29 -5.01 -2.89
CA PHE A 84 -3.71 -5.15 -1.49
C PHE A 84 -5.22 -5.12 -1.25
N PHE A 85 -6.01 -4.59 -2.18
CA PHE A 85 -7.46 -4.47 -2.03
C PHE A 85 -8.23 -5.17 -3.14
N THR A 86 -7.74 -6.30 -3.63
CA THR A 86 -8.46 -7.09 -4.65
C THR A 86 -9.76 -7.67 -4.08
N GLY A 87 -10.74 -7.95 -4.93
CA GLY A 87 -12.00 -8.57 -4.50
C GLY A 87 -11.77 -9.91 -3.79
N GLU A 88 -10.77 -10.69 -4.23
CA GLU A 88 -10.38 -11.96 -3.61
C GLU A 88 -9.79 -11.76 -2.21
N GLN A 89 -8.90 -10.78 -2.02
CA GLN A 89 -8.30 -10.50 -0.71
C GLN A 89 -9.33 -9.96 0.28
N LEU A 90 -10.25 -9.11 -0.18
CA LEU A 90 -11.35 -8.61 0.64
C LEU A 90 -12.28 -9.75 1.05
N LYS A 91 -12.64 -10.63 0.10
CA LYS A 91 -13.43 -11.83 0.41
C LYS A 91 -12.75 -12.70 1.46
N ALA A 92 -11.45 -12.96 1.30
CA ALA A 92 -10.67 -13.73 2.27
C ALA A 92 -10.56 -13.04 3.65
N PHE A 93 -10.52 -11.71 3.68
CA PHE A 93 -10.51 -10.94 4.93
C PHE A 93 -11.83 -11.09 5.70
N PHE A 94 -12.98 -10.89 5.04
CA PHE A 94 -14.30 -11.02 5.68
C PHE A 94 -14.55 -12.44 6.20
N GLN A 95 -14.22 -13.47 5.42
CA GLN A 95 -14.36 -14.87 5.86
C GLN A 95 -13.59 -15.15 7.17
N ASN A 96 -12.45 -14.50 7.40
CA ASN A 96 -11.64 -14.68 8.61
C ASN A 96 -12.13 -13.86 9.80
N GLU A 97 -12.60 -12.63 9.60
CA GLU A 97 -13.14 -11.78 10.66
C GLU A 97 -14.54 -12.25 11.12
N GLU A 98 -15.36 -12.79 10.21
CA GLU A 98 -16.72 -13.26 10.51
C GLU A 98 -16.75 -14.46 11.45
N GLN A 99 -15.73 -15.33 11.42
CA GLN A 99 -15.60 -16.41 12.41
C GLN A 99 -15.49 -15.90 13.85
N LYS A 100 -15.19 -14.62 14.05
CA LYS A 100 -15.06 -13.98 15.36
C LYS A 100 -16.33 -13.21 15.79
N ILE A 101 -17.31 -13.03 14.90
CA ILE A 101 -18.52 -12.26 15.22
C ILE A 101 -19.46 -13.11 16.09
N ASN A 102 -19.57 -12.72 17.36
CA ASN A 102 -20.56 -13.28 18.28
C ASN A 102 -21.77 -12.36 18.41
N LEU A 103 -22.92 -12.79 17.89
CA LEU A 103 -24.17 -12.04 17.93
C LEU A 103 -24.98 -12.26 19.22
N ALA A 104 -24.60 -13.24 20.06
CA ALA A 104 -25.32 -13.54 21.30
C ALA A 104 -25.48 -12.33 22.23
N PRO A 105 -24.44 -11.49 22.47
CA PRO A 105 -24.59 -10.30 23.32
C PRO A 105 -25.62 -9.30 22.80
N LEU A 106 -25.75 -9.18 21.47
CA LEU A 106 -26.73 -8.28 20.85
C LEU A 106 -28.16 -8.77 21.15
N VAL A 107 -28.41 -10.07 21.01
CA VAL A 107 -29.71 -10.70 21.33
C VAL A 107 -30.04 -10.60 22.82
N GLU A 108 -29.05 -10.78 23.69
CA GLU A 108 -29.23 -10.66 25.14
C GLU A 108 -29.66 -9.25 25.55
N SER A 109 -29.11 -8.22 24.90
CA SER A 109 -29.45 -6.82 25.13
C SER A 109 -30.77 -6.36 24.48
N ALA A 110 -31.32 -7.13 23.54
CA ALA A 110 -32.53 -6.75 22.81
C ALA A 110 -33.80 -6.83 23.69
N ASP A 111 -34.76 -5.96 23.41
CA ASP A 111 -36.09 -5.97 24.05
C ASP A 111 -37.07 -6.83 23.23
N PHE A 112 -37.62 -7.86 23.88
CA PHE A 112 -38.59 -8.79 23.28
C PHE A 112 -40.03 -8.52 23.73
N SER A 113 -40.27 -7.46 24.50
CA SER A 113 -41.62 -7.05 24.91
C SER A 113 -42.58 -6.89 23.71
N PRO A 114 -42.18 -6.32 22.56
CA PRO A 114 -43.06 -6.23 21.39
C PRO A 114 -43.50 -7.59 20.85
N ALA A 115 -42.61 -8.59 20.85
CA ALA A 115 -42.92 -9.95 20.39
C ALA A 115 -43.90 -10.64 21.34
N PHE A 116 -43.79 -10.38 22.64
CA PHE A 116 -44.75 -10.87 23.63
C PHE A 116 -46.13 -10.24 23.44
N VAL A 117 -46.21 -8.92 23.25
CA VAL A 117 -47.47 -8.22 23.00
C VAL A 117 -48.16 -8.75 21.73
N ALA A 118 -47.39 -8.96 20.65
CA ALA A 118 -47.91 -9.54 19.42
C ALA A 118 -48.46 -10.96 19.63
N LEU A 119 -47.71 -11.83 20.32
CA LEU A 119 -48.18 -13.18 20.66
C LEU A 119 -49.46 -13.13 21.51
N LYS A 120 -49.47 -12.30 22.54
CA LYS A 120 -50.59 -12.11 23.46
C LYS A 120 -51.85 -11.72 22.67
N GLN A 121 -51.73 -10.75 21.77
CA GLN A 121 -52.83 -10.33 20.90
C GLN A 121 -53.33 -11.49 20.02
N SER A 122 -52.43 -12.20 19.33
CA SER A 122 -52.81 -13.34 18.49
C SER A 122 -53.48 -14.48 19.28
N VAL A 123 -53.07 -14.72 20.52
CA VAL A 123 -53.71 -15.71 21.39
C VAL A 123 -55.11 -15.26 21.77
N MET A 124 -55.29 -13.99 22.13
CA MET A 124 -56.59 -13.42 22.50
C MET A 124 -57.58 -13.40 21.33
N GLU A 125 -57.11 -13.22 20.10
CA GLU A 125 -57.92 -13.27 18.87
C GLU A 125 -58.26 -14.71 18.42
N SER A 126 -57.62 -15.71 19.01
CA SER A 126 -57.85 -17.12 18.66
C SER A 126 -58.93 -17.76 19.53
N LYS A 127 -59.39 -18.96 19.13
CA LYS A 127 -60.31 -19.79 19.92
C LYS A 127 -59.80 -20.12 21.34
N LEU A 128 -58.49 -20.01 21.57
CA LEU A 128 -57.89 -20.14 22.91
C LEU A 128 -58.14 -18.90 23.77
N GLY A 129 -58.22 -17.71 23.17
CA GLY A 129 -58.56 -16.45 23.85
C GLY A 129 -59.97 -16.49 24.44
N ASP A 130 -60.94 -17.01 23.68
CA ASP A 130 -62.31 -17.21 24.15
C ASP A 130 -62.39 -18.13 25.38
N ALA A 131 -61.54 -19.16 25.44
CA ALA A 131 -61.42 -20.05 26.58
C ALA A 131 -60.67 -19.42 27.77
N LEU A 132 -59.66 -18.59 27.49
CA LEU A 132 -58.85 -17.87 28.49
C LEU A 132 -59.64 -16.78 29.22
N ASN A 133 -60.68 -16.21 28.61
CA ASN A 133 -61.56 -15.22 29.24
C ASN A 133 -62.21 -15.75 30.53
N PHE A 134 -62.44 -17.06 30.65
CA PHE A 134 -62.95 -17.68 31.88
C PHE A 134 -61.91 -17.75 33.02
N PHE A 135 -60.61 -17.59 32.70
CA PHE A 135 -59.48 -17.71 33.63
C PHE A 135 -58.73 -16.39 33.85
N GLY A 136 -59.40 -15.24 33.65
CA GLY A 136 -58.81 -13.91 33.86
C GLY A 136 -58.30 -13.24 32.58
N GLY A 137 -58.51 -13.87 31.41
CA GLY A 137 -58.32 -13.29 30.09
C GLY A 137 -56.92 -12.74 29.89
N GLU A 138 -56.86 -11.55 29.31
CA GLU A 138 -55.63 -10.87 28.93
C GLU A 138 -54.62 -10.73 30.09
N LYS A 139 -55.10 -10.47 31.30
CA LYS A 139 -54.26 -10.25 32.50
C LYS A 139 -53.55 -11.51 32.99
N ALA A 140 -54.09 -12.70 32.67
CA ALA A 140 -53.43 -13.96 33.01
C ALA A 140 -52.11 -14.13 32.24
N LEU A 141 -52.06 -13.62 31.01
CA LEU A 141 -50.89 -13.72 30.15
C LEU A 141 -49.76 -12.79 30.58
N ASP A 142 -50.04 -11.64 31.20
CA ASP A 142 -49.01 -10.67 31.61
C ASP A 142 -47.93 -11.27 32.53
N SER A 143 -48.33 -12.21 33.40
CA SER A 143 -47.39 -12.95 34.26
C SER A 143 -46.36 -13.79 33.48
N LEU A 144 -46.63 -14.07 32.20
CA LEU A 144 -45.78 -14.87 31.32
C LEU A 144 -44.84 -14.02 30.47
N GLN A 145 -44.89 -12.69 30.56
CA GLN A 145 -44.04 -11.80 29.75
C GLN A 145 -42.55 -12.07 29.96
N GLU A 146 -42.07 -12.03 31.21
CA GLU A 146 -40.68 -12.30 31.55
C GLU A 146 -40.20 -13.71 31.17
N PRO A 147 -40.91 -14.81 31.54
CA PRO A 147 -40.48 -16.14 31.16
C PRO A 147 -40.54 -16.38 29.65
N PHE A 148 -41.49 -15.77 28.94
CA PHE A 148 -41.52 -15.79 27.48
C PHE A 148 -40.30 -15.08 26.88
N ALA A 149 -40.04 -13.83 27.30
CA ALA A 149 -38.91 -13.06 26.80
C ALA A 149 -37.58 -13.80 27.03
N LYS A 150 -37.40 -14.42 28.21
CA LYS A 150 -36.21 -15.22 28.52
C LYS A 150 -36.09 -16.46 27.64
N ARG A 151 -37.17 -17.21 27.43
CA ARG A 151 -37.19 -18.41 26.57
C ARG A 151 -36.93 -18.05 25.11
N LEU A 152 -37.52 -16.95 24.64
CA LEU A 152 -37.35 -16.46 23.28
C LEU A 152 -35.92 -15.97 23.05
N LYS A 153 -35.34 -15.21 23.99
CA LYS A 153 -33.92 -14.83 23.95
C LYS A 153 -33.01 -16.04 23.80
N LEU A 154 -33.18 -17.08 24.63
CA LEU A 154 -32.39 -18.30 24.53
C LEU A 154 -32.54 -19.00 23.18
N ALA A 155 -33.77 -19.07 22.65
CA ALA A 155 -34.02 -19.66 21.34
C ALA A 155 -33.33 -18.88 20.22
N VAL A 156 -33.44 -17.54 20.24
CA VAL A 156 -32.80 -16.68 19.24
C VAL A 156 -31.28 -16.71 19.35
N VAL A 157 -30.71 -16.75 20.55
CA VAL A 157 -29.26 -16.95 20.77
C VAL A 157 -28.80 -18.27 20.14
N GLY A 158 -29.57 -19.34 20.32
CA GLY A 158 -29.29 -20.64 19.68
C GLY A 158 -29.32 -20.56 18.15
N ILE A 159 -30.27 -19.81 17.58
CA ILE A 159 -30.37 -19.60 16.12
C ILE A 159 -29.17 -18.80 15.61
N VAL A 160 -28.86 -17.62 16.18
CA VAL A 160 -27.76 -16.77 15.67
C VAL A 160 -26.38 -17.39 15.87
N SER A 161 -26.27 -18.33 16.81
CA SER A 161 -25.03 -19.08 17.08
C SER A 161 -24.89 -20.32 16.20
N SER A 162 -25.96 -20.76 15.55
CA SER A 162 -25.98 -21.95 14.71
C SER A 162 -25.15 -21.80 13.43
N ASP A 163 -24.59 -22.91 12.95
CA ASP A 163 -23.79 -22.92 11.72
C ASP A 163 -24.64 -22.59 10.49
N THR A 164 -25.94 -22.91 10.51
CA THR A 164 -26.86 -22.60 9.42
C THR A 164 -27.10 -21.10 9.27
N PHE A 165 -27.32 -20.38 10.38
CA PHE A 165 -27.47 -18.93 10.37
C PHE A 165 -26.16 -18.25 9.92
N LYS A 166 -25.02 -18.70 10.47
CA LYS A 166 -23.70 -18.21 10.04
C LYS A 166 -23.49 -18.41 8.55
N ALA A 167 -23.77 -19.59 8.01
CA ALA A 167 -23.63 -19.86 6.57
C ALA A 167 -24.53 -18.94 5.71
N GLN A 168 -25.77 -18.69 6.13
CA GLN A 168 -26.68 -17.78 5.42
C GLN A 168 -26.20 -16.32 5.48
N MET A 169 -25.73 -15.88 6.64
CA MET A 169 -25.15 -14.54 6.82
C MET A 169 -23.93 -14.37 5.93
N ASN A 170 -23.01 -15.35 5.92
CA ASN A 170 -21.81 -15.33 5.09
C ASN A 170 -22.16 -15.22 3.60
N HIS A 171 -23.11 -16.02 3.13
CA HIS A 171 -23.57 -15.96 1.75
C HIS A 171 -24.13 -14.57 1.38
N HIS A 172 -24.83 -13.93 2.32
CA HIS A 172 -25.37 -12.59 2.08
C HIS A 172 -24.28 -11.51 2.08
N LEU A 173 -23.31 -11.59 3.00
CA LEU A 173 -22.19 -10.65 3.06
C LEU A 173 -21.27 -10.78 1.84
N GLU A 174 -20.95 -12.00 1.42
CA GLU A 174 -20.16 -12.26 0.20
C GLU A 174 -20.81 -11.73 -1.08
N HIS A 175 -22.15 -11.67 -1.13
CA HIS A 175 -22.90 -11.23 -2.31
C HIS A 175 -23.50 -9.83 -2.15
N SER A 176 -23.21 -9.17 -1.04
CA SER A 176 -23.60 -7.79 -0.80
C SER A 176 -22.65 -6.82 -1.51
N SER A 177 -23.11 -5.58 -1.71
CA SER A 177 -22.28 -4.49 -2.21
C SER A 177 -21.17 -4.07 -1.24
N LEU A 178 -21.10 -4.64 -0.03
CA LEU A 178 -20.16 -4.23 1.01
C LEU A 178 -18.70 -4.32 0.55
N ASN A 179 -18.35 -5.30 -0.28
CA ASN A 179 -17.01 -5.42 -0.84
C ASN A 179 -16.67 -4.22 -1.75
N ASP A 180 -17.61 -3.84 -2.61
CA ASP A 180 -17.44 -2.71 -3.52
C ASP A 180 -17.45 -1.38 -2.76
N ASP A 181 -18.35 -1.24 -1.78
CA ASP A 181 -18.48 -0.05 -0.94
C ASP A 181 -17.23 0.17 -0.06
N LEU A 182 -16.68 -0.92 0.52
CA LEU A 182 -15.45 -0.85 1.29
C LEU A 182 -14.25 -0.54 0.40
N ARG A 183 -14.16 -1.17 -0.77
CA ARG A 183 -13.10 -0.89 -1.74
C ARG A 183 -13.15 0.58 -2.19
N ALA A 184 -14.33 1.11 -2.49
CA ALA A 184 -14.52 2.52 -2.85
C ALA A 184 -14.15 3.46 -1.70
N SER A 185 -14.53 3.12 -0.46
CA SER A 185 -14.19 3.90 0.73
C SER A 185 -12.69 3.97 0.99
N VAL A 186 -11.99 2.83 0.82
CA VAL A 186 -10.53 2.77 0.92
C VAL A 186 -9.88 3.55 -0.22
N GLU A 187 -10.42 3.47 -1.43
CA GLU A 187 -9.92 4.23 -2.58
C GLU A 187 -9.98 5.74 -2.33
N ASP A 188 -11.11 6.25 -1.82
CA ASP A 188 -11.28 7.67 -1.45
C ASP A 188 -10.32 8.10 -0.32
N LEU A 189 -10.10 7.23 0.67
CA LEU A 189 -9.12 7.48 1.73
C LEU A 189 -7.70 7.59 1.17
N ILE A 190 -7.34 6.70 0.24
CA ILE A 190 -6.04 6.72 -0.42
C ILE A 190 -5.90 7.99 -1.26
N ASP A 191 -6.93 8.38 -2.01
CA ASP A 191 -6.92 9.60 -2.82
C ASP A 191 -6.66 10.84 -1.97
N LYS A 192 -7.33 10.95 -0.82
CA LYS A 192 -7.08 12.03 0.15
C LYS A 192 -5.64 12.04 0.66
N ARG A 193 -5.09 10.87 1.00
CA ARG A 193 -3.70 10.75 1.46
C ARG A 193 -2.68 11.05 0.36
N LEU A 194 -2.96 10.67 -0.89
CA LEU A 194 -2.10 10.97 -2.03
C LEU A 194 -2.17 12.45 -2.42
N ALA A 195 -3.29 13.13 -2.16
CA ALA A 195 -3.43 14.56 -2.36
C ALA A 195 -2.52 15.38 -1.42
N ASP A 196 -2.28 14.89 -0.20
CA ASP A 196 -1.37 15.51 0.77
C ASP A 196 0.11 15.37 0.40
N LEU A 197 0.45 14.48 -0.56
CA LEU A 197 1.84 14.34 -1.00
C LEU A 197 2.31 15.61 -1.70
N THR A 198 3.61 15.89 -1.55
CA THR A 198 4.29 16.95 -2.29
C THR A 198 5.33 16.33 -3.24
N PRO A 199 5.69 17.02 -4.34
CA PRO A 199 6.74 16.56 -5.25
C PRO A 199 8.05 16.22 -4.53
N LYS A 200 8.42 17.03 -3.52
CA LYS A 200 9.63 16.83 -2.72
C LYS A 200 9.59 15.56 -1.88
N MET A 201 8.44 15.18 -1.34
CA MET A 201 8.30 13.92 -0.60
C MET A 201 8.52 12.71 -1.49
N VAL A 202 7.92 12.70 -2.70
CA VAL A 202 8.14 11.61 -3.68
C VAL A 202 9.59 11.56 -4.13
N ASN A 203 10.20 12.71 -4.37
CA ASN A 203 11.62 12.82 -4.68
C ASN A 203 12.51 12.16 -3.60
N ASN A 204 12.27 12.50 -2.33
CA ASN A 204 12.99 11.90 -1.20
C ASN A 204 12.78 10.39 -1.11
N LEU A 205 11.53 9.91 -1.27
CA LEU A 205 11.23 8.47 -1.24
C LEU A 205 11.99 7.71 -2.33
N VAL A 206 11.95 8.22 -3.58
CA VAL A 206 12.69 7.59 -4.67
C VAL A 206 14.19 7.64 -4.40
N HIS A 207 14.70 8.77 -3.91
CA HIS A 207 16.12 8.92 -3.56
C HIS A 207 16.56 7.88 -2.54
N GLU A 208 15.82 7.71 -1.43
CA GLU A 208 16.13 6.70 -0.41
C GLU A 208 16.15 5.28 -0.98
N LEU A 209 15.26 4.96 -1.92
CA LEU A 209 15.17 3.64 -2.54
C LEU A 209 16.35 3.34 -3.49
N ILE A 210 16.76 4.29 -4.34
CA ILE A 210 17.68 3.99 -5.46
C ILE A 210 19.08 4.60 -5.31
N HIS A 211 19.28 5.60 -4.46
CA HIS A 211 20.55 6.35 -4.39
C HIS A 211 21.77 5.44 -4.15
N THR A 212 21.62 4.43 -3.30
CA THR A 212 22.70 3.46 -3.00
C THR A 212 23.16 2.69 -4.24
N HIS A 213 22.26 2.46 -5.21
CA HIS A 213 22.54 1.73 -6.44
C HIS A 213 23.07 2.64 -7.54
N LEU A 214 22.61 3.90 -7.61
CA LEU A 214 23.04 4.88 -8.61
C LEU A 214 24.55 5.17 -8.58
N GLY A 215 25.20 5.05 -7.41
CA GLY A 215 26.65 5.23 -7.30
C GLY A 215 27.47 4.28 -8.18
N TRP A 216 26.94 3.11 -8.53
CA TRP A 216 27.61 2.20 -9.47
C TRP A 216 27.69 2.76 -10.89
N LEU A 217 26.70 3.55 -11.30
CA LEU A 217 26.65 4.14 -12.63
C LEU A 217 27.85 5.10 -12.82
N VAL A 218 28.27 5.80 -11.76
CA VAL A 218 29.45 6.69 -11.79
C VAL A 218 30.74 5.88 -11.98
N VAL A 219 30.87 4.78 -11.24
CA VAL A 219 32.03 3.88 -11.36
C VAL A 219 32.15 3.35 -12.78
N TRP A 220 31.06 2.85 -13.35
CA TRP A 220 31.06 2.35 -14.72
C TRP A 220 31.29 3.46 -15.74
N GLY A 221 30.74 4.66 -15.53
CA GLY A 221 31.04 5.82 -16.36
C GLY A 221 32.54 6.12 -16.42
N GLY A 222 33.23 6.05 -15.29
CA GLY A 222 34.69 6.20 -15.24
C GLY A 222 35.45 5.04 -15.88
N VAL A 223 35.04 3.78 -15.65
CA VAL A 223 35.68 2.60 -16.23
C VAL A 223 35.55 2.59 -17.76
N PHE A 224 34.35 2.83 -18.30
CA PHE A 224 34.12 2.88 -19.74
C PHE A 224 34.77 4.11 -20.38
N GLY A 225 34.72 5.27 -19.72
CA GLY A 225 35.46 6.45 -20.14
C GLY A 225 36.96 6.16 -20.26
N GLY A 226 37.55 5.56 -19.22
CA GLY A 226 38.96 5.17 -19.23
C GLY A 226 39.29 4.17 -20.35
N ALA A 227 38.47 3.12 -20.52
CA ALA A 227 38.67 2.15 -21.59
C ALA A 227 38.64 2.78 -22.98
N ILE A 228 37.70 3.71 -23.23
CA ILE A 228 37.61 4.46 -24.49
C ILE A 228 38.83 5.36 -24.67
N GLY A 229 39.25 6.08 -23.63
CA GLY A 229 40.41 6.96 -23.69
C GLY A 229 41.72 6.20 -23.96
N LEU A 230 41.87 5.01 -23.38
CA LEU A 230 43.00 4.13 -23.63
C LEU A 230 43.01 3.65 -25.08
N LEU A 231 41.87 3.15 -25.58
CA LEU A 231 41.74 2.71 -26.98
C LEU A 231 41.95 3.86 -27.96
N SER A 232 41.43 5.06 -27.70
CA SER A 232 41.63 6.22 -28.58
C SER A 232 43.10 6.64 -28.61
N SER A 233 43.81 6.52 -27.49
CA SER A 233 45.24 6.82 -27.47
C SER A 233 46.05 5.89 -28.36
N PHE A 234 45.73 4.59 -28.42
CA PHE A 234 46.42 3.68 -29.34
C PHE A 234 46.17 4.01 -30.81
N ILE A 235 45.01 4.58 -31.14
CA ILE A 235 44.70 5.04 -32.50
C ILE A 235 45.42 6.34 -32.82
N ILE A 236 45.55 7.26 -31.85
CA ILE A 236 46.21 8.56 -32.04
C ILE A 236 47.74 8.45 -32.05
N SER A 237 48.31 7.46 -31.36
CA SER A 237 49.76 7.20 -31.28
C SER A 237 50.30 6.30 -32.40
N CYS A 238 49.45 5.81 -33.32
CA CYS A 238 49.81 5.02 -34.50
C CYS A 238 49.90 5.93 -35.73
#